data_AF-A0A2H0ZAD6-F1
#
_entry.id   AF-A0A2H0ZAD6-F1
#
_cell.length_a   1.000
_cell.length_b   1.000
_cell.length_c   1.000
_cell.angle_alpha   90.00
_cell.angle_beta   90.00
_cell.angle_gamma   90.00
#
_symmetry.space_group_name_H-M   'P 1'
#
loop_
_entity.id
_entity.type
_entity.pdbx_description
1 polymer ?
#
loop_
_entity_poly.entity_id
_entity_poly.type
_entity_poly.pdbx_seq_one_letter_code
_entity_poly.pdbx_strand_id
1 'polypeptide(L)'
;MIPESPSLRISEKWTPLLLLGVSAMFLSEALIWNVANFSLVLAKGPVRALLSLLLGTAMYVAMLVVMTDVVHRFKVRDLTGLVLLGSIYGLLLEGIFPGTIFFPAGLGFNFFGIWTTNLLFPALSWHALIDFSFALWIFRVLLKGGLRLSEKGFSLKEAKWLGLFCFYWFIWTCAKWLTARMPGGIPPGLQFFILLYPAAVIGLLAMIVLKMKSASAPEKILTWRSGPLFWGFILFFAVLKFFSLPNNPAFFFLLFLIAAYFLLFLAYAKWGRGSVPENSIYGEAFPVTGDFSAVKYLKIVLFILFAYALFKFLALSPAFFKLSRLAAVLLAASMALFAAVFPFLAVYRTLRGFLSKRQVMDRGLEDRQK
;
A
#
# COMPACT_ATOMS: atom_id res chain seq x y z
N MET A 1 -19.88 31.57 -18.68
CA MET A 1 -20.58 30.35 -18.22
C MET A 1 -19.59 29.21 -18.27
N ILE A 2 -19.21 28.66 -17.12
CA ILE A 2 -18.42 27.43 -17.06
C ILE A 2 -19.40 26.31 -17.43
N PRO A 3 -19.15 25.49 -18.47
CA PRO A 3 -20.04 24.40 -18.79
C PRO A 3 -20.11 23.46 -17.58
N GLU A 4 -21.33 23.19 -17.11
CA GLU A 4 -21.55 22.18 -16.07
C GLU A 4 -20.90 20.88 -16.53
N SER A 5 -19.87 20.43 -15.82
CA SER A 5 -19.22 19.16 -16.16
C SER A 5 -20.29 18.07 -16.08
N PRO A 6 -20.45 17.22 -17.11
CA PRO A 6 -21.47 16.19 -17.12
C PRO A 6 -21.35 15.37 -15.83
N SER A 7 -22.46 15.24 -15.10
CA SER A 7 -22.49 14.53 -13.83
C SER A 7 -22.00 13.09 -14.04
N LEU A 8 -20.79 12.80 -13.54
CA LEU A 8 -20.18 11.47 -13.65
C LEU A 8 -21.09 10.40 -13.05
N ARG A 9 -21.18 9.24 -13.69
CA ARG A 9 -21.92 8.09 -13.13
C ARG A 9 -21.27 7.67 -11.82
N ILE A 10 -22.06 7.15 -10.87
CA ILE A 10 -21.56 6.71 -9.55
C ILE A 10 -20.43 5.70 -9.71
N SER A 11 -20.53 4.78 -10.68
CA SER A 11 -19.46 3.82 -11.00
C SER A 11 -18.15 4.52 -11.35
N GLU A 12 -18.18 5.58 -12.17
CA GLU A 12 -16.99 6.31 -12.65
C GLU A 12 -16.27 7.07 -11.53
N LYS A 13 -16.97 7.37 -10.42
CA LYS A 13 -16.39 8.02 -9.24
C LYS A 13 -15.61 7.05 -8.35
N TRP A 14 -16.11 5.82 -8.19
CA TRP A 14 -15.57 4.84 -7.25
C TRP A 14 -14.55 3.89 -7.86
N THR A 15 -14.65 3.64 -9.16
CA THR A 15 -13.73 2.75 -9.88
C THR A 15 -12.25 3.06 -9.59
N PRO A 16 -11.76 4.32 -9.60
CA PRO A 16 -10.37 4.61 -9.25
C PRO A 16 -9.94 4.10 -7.87
N LEU A 17 -10.79 4.26 -6.85
CA LEU A 17 -10.49 3.84 -5.49
C LEU A 17 -10.47 2.31 -5.35
N LEU A 18 -11.40 1.62 -6.03
CA LEU A 18 -11.42 0.17 -6.10
C LEU A 18 -10.18 -0.37 -6.81
N LEU A 19 -9.82 0.22 -7.95
CA LEU A 19 -8.66 -0.15 -8.74
C LEU A 19 -7.36 0.09 -7.99
N LEU A 20 -7.25 1.21 -7.26
CA LEU A 20 -6.13 1.48 -6.36
C LEU A 20 -6.06 0.45 -5.21
N GLY A 21 -7.20 0.07 -4.63
CA GLY A 21 -7.26 -0.92 -3.54
C GLY A 21 -6.81 -2.31 -3.99
N VAL A 22 -7.26 -2.74 -5.16
CA VAL A 22 -6.85 -3.99 -5.79
C VAL A 22 -5.36 -3.96 -6.16
N SER A 23 -4.86 -2.82 -6.66
CA SER A 23 -3.44 -2.64 -6.97
C SER A 23 -2.55 -2.65 -5.71
N ALA A 24 -3.01 -2.03 -4.64
CA ALA A 24 -2.28 -1.95 -3.38
C ALA A 24 -2.17 -3.34 -2.72
N MET A 25 -3.24 -4.14 -2.71
CA MET A 25 -3.17 -5.54 -2.23
C MET A 25 -2.15 -6.38 -3.01
N PHE A 26 -2.02 -6.14 -4.32
CA PHE A 26 -1.05 -6.79 -5.18
C PHE A 26 0.39 -6.47 -4.78
N LEU A 27 0.70 -5.19 -4.56
CA LEU A 27 2.06 -4.74 -4.23
C LEU A 27 2.45 -5.08 -2.79
N SER A 28 1.46 -5.04 -1.90
CA SER A 28 1.65 -5.24 -0.47
C SER A 28 1.81 -6.71 -0.11
N GLU A 29 0.84 -7.59 -0.39
CA GLU A 29 0.64 -8.72 0.55
C GLU A 29 0.15 -10.05 -0.01
N ALA A 30 -0.43 -10.11 -1.21
CA ALA A 30 -0.96 -11.39 -1.70
C ALA A 30 0.15 -12.44 -1.93
N LEU A 31 1.41 -12.03 -2.17
CA LEU A 31 2.39 -12.88 -2.82
C LEU A 31 3.86 -12.74 -2.34
N ILE A 32 4.15 -11.88 -1.36
CA ILE A 32 5.51 -11.77 -0.79
C ILE A 32 5.51 -12.12 0.71
N TRP A 33 4.56 -11.60 1.50
CA TRP A 33 4.52 -11.84 2.94
C TRP A 33 3.70 -13.06 3.35
N ASN A 34 2.62 -13.34 2.61
CA ASN A 34 1.69 -14.42 2.91
C ASN A 34 1.85 -15.64 2.02
N VAL A 35 2.89 -15.77 1.20
CA VAL A 35 3.10 -16.97 0.35
C VAL A 35 3.02 -18.26 1.17
N ALA A 36 3.67 -18.27 2.34
CA ALA A 36 3.62 -19.39 3.27
C ALA A 36 2.19 -19.64 3.79
N ASN A 37 1.52 -18.61 4.29
CA ASN A 37 0.14 -18.69 4.78
C ASN A 37 -0.85 -19.11 3.69
N PHE A 38 -0.70 -18.60 2.47
CA PHE A 38 -1.52 -18.91 1.31
C PHE A 38 -1.30 -20.35 0.85
N SER A 39 -0.06 -20.86 0.91
CA SER A 39 0.21 -22.26 0.61
C SER A 39 -0.53 -23.21 1.57
N LEU A 40 -0.65 -22.85 2.86
CA LEU A 40 -1.43 -23.61 3.84
C LEU A 40 -2.94 -23.57 3.55
N VAL A 41 -3.47 -22.44 3.07
CA VAL A 41 -4.88 -22.33 2.68
C VAL A 41 -5.13 -23.12 1.39
N LEU A 42 -4.21 -23.04 0.43
CA LEU A 42 -4.28 -23.76 -0.84
C LEU A 42 -4.29 -25.27 -0.64
N ALA A 43 -3.52 -25.78 0.33
CA ALA A 43 -3.55 -27.19 0.73
C ALA A 43 -4.93 -27.64 1.23
N LYS A 44 -5.78 -26.71 1.72
CA LYS A 44 -7.16 -26.99 2.14
C LYS A 44 -8.17 -26.93 0.99
N GLY A 45 -7.73 -26.66 -0.24
CA GLY A 45 -8.53 -26.69 -1.47
C GLY A 45 -8.58 -25.35 -2.23
N PRO A 46 -8.75 -25.39 -3.56
CA PRO A 46 -8.67 -24.21 -4.42
C PRO A 46 -9.79 -23.18 -4.16
N VAL A 47 -10.99 -23.63 -3.80
CA VAL A 47 -12.11 -22.74 -3.46
C VAL A 47 -11.81 -21.93 -2.20
N ARG A 48 -11.23 -22.56 -1.16
CA ARG A 48 -10.86 -21.87 0.07
C ARG A 48 -9.74 -20.85 -0.17
N ALA A 49 -8.79 -21.19 -1.03
CA ALA A 49 -7.74 -20.26 -1.46
C ALA A 49 -8.32 -19.05 -2.19
N LEU A 50 -9.23 -19.28 -3.15
CA LEU A 50 -9.92 -18.21 -3.86
C LEU A 50 -10.71 -17.31 -2.91
N LEU A 51 -11.51 -17.89 -2.02
CA LEU A 51 -12.28 -17.12 -1.03
C LEU A 51 -11.37 -16.30 -0.10
N SER A 52 -10.26 -16.87 0.35
CA SER A 52 -9.30 -16.17 1.22
C SER A 52 -8.61 -15.03 0.48
N LEU A 53 -8.29 -15.21 -0.81
CA LEU A 53 -7.76 -14.17 -1.67
C LEU A 53 -8.76 -13.03 -1.83
N LEU A 54 -10.00 -13.34 -2.20
CA LEU A 54 -11.07 -12.35 -2.38
C LEU A 54 -11.37 -11.58 -1.09
N LEU A 55 -11.41 -12.28 0.05
CA LEU A 55 -11.65 -11.68 1.36
C LEU A 55 -10.50 -10.76 1.77
N GLY A 56 -9.26 -11.18 1.51
CA GLY A 56 -8.09 -10.32 1.62
C GLY A 56 -8.24 -9.09 0.74
N THR A 57 -8.53 -9.25 -0.55
CA THR A 57 -8.70 -8.10 -1.46
C THR A 57 -9.76 -7.13 -0.95
N ALA A 58 -10.90 -7.65 -0.49
CA ALA A 58 -11.99 -6.83 0.05
C ALA A 58 -11.55 -6.02 1.28
N MET A 59 -10.79 -6.63 2.20
CA MET A 59 -10.26 -5.94 3.39
C MET A 59 -9.28 -4.82 3.02
N TYR A 60 -8.42 -5.06 2.04
CA TYR A 60 -7.47 -4.05 1.56
C TYR A 60 -8.18 -2.89 0.90
N VAL A 61 -9.15 -3.19 0.03
CA VAL A 61 -9.99 -2.17 -0.62
C VAL A 61 -10.74 -1.37 0.44
N ALA A 62 -11.33 -2.01 1.44
CA ALA A 62 -12.05 -1.33 2.51
C ALA A 62 -11.15 -0.38 3.30
N MET A 63 -9.98 -0.87 3.72
CA MET A 63 -8.97 -0.06 4.41
C MET A 63 -8.48 1.10 3.55
N LEU A 64 -8.27 0.87 2.25
CA LEU A 64 -7.82 1.92 1.34
C LEU A 64 -8.88 3.00 1.16
N VAL A 65 -10.14 2.61 0.98
CA VAL A 65 -11.26 3.54 0.87
C VAL A 65 -11.35 4.41 2.11
N VAL A 66 -11.24 3.82 3.30
CA VAL A 66 -11.25 4.55 4.58
C VAL A 66 -10.07 5.50 4.68
N MET A 67 -8.85 5.05 4.38
CA MET A 67 -7.67 5.93 4.47
C MET A 67 -7.69 7.04 3.43
N THR A 68 -8.20 6.77 2.23
CA THR A 68 -8.33 7.80 1.19
C THR A 68 -9.39 8.84 1.59
N ASP A 69 -10.49 8.41 2.22
CA ASP A 69 -11.49 9.33 2.80
C ASP A 69 -10.87 10.23 3.88
N VAL A 70 -10.03 9.67 4.76
CA VAL A 70 -9.27 10.46 5.75
C VAL A 70 -8.28 11.41 5.06
N VAL A 71 -7.54 10.96 4.04
CA VAL A 71 -6.66 11.84 3.26
C VAL A 71 -7.43 13.03 2.68
N HIS A 72 -8.62 12.77 2.12
CA HIS A 72 -9.44 13.80 1.51
C HIS A 72 -10.00 14.78 2.53
N ARG A 73 -10.66 14.29 3.59
CA ARG A 73 -11.25 15.12 4.65
C ARG A 73 -10.24 16.02 5.34
N PHE A 74 -9.05 15.49 5.58
CA PHE A 74 -7.98 16.26 6.22
C PHE A 74 -7.12 17.02 5.21
N LYS A 75 -7.39 16.95 3.89
CA LYS A 75 -6.59 17.59 2.82
C LYS A 75 -5.09 17.28 2.92
N VAL A 76 -4.74 16.01 3.12
CA VAL A 76 -3.35 15.54 3.25
C VAL A 76 -2.67 15.61 1.88
N ARG A 77 -1.56 16.36 1.76
CA ARG A 77 -0.73 16.39 0.54
C ARG A 77 0.77 16.17 0.76
N ASP A 78 1.23 16.30 2.00
CA ASP A 78 2.65 16.21 2.33
C ASP A 78 3.07 14.79 2.71
N LEU A 79 4.35 14.47 2.50
CA LEU A 79 4.89 13.15 2.77
C LEU A 79 4.74 12.75 4.25
N THR A 80 4.85 13.68 5.20
CA THR A 80 4.72 13.34 6.64
C THR A 80 3.31 12.92 6.99
N GLY A 81 2.29 13.63 6.52
CA GLY A 81 0.90 13.26 6.73
C GLY A 81 0.53 11.93 6.07
N LEU A 82 1.06 11.68 4.87
CA LEU A 82 0.87 10.42 4.16
C LEU A 82 1.54 9.25 4.88
N VAL A 83 2.76 9.44 5.39
CA VAL A 83 3.47 8.42 6.16
C VAL A 83 2.77 8.20 7.52
N LEU A 84 2.27 9.22 8.22
CA LEU A 84 1.49 8.99 9.45
C LEU A 84 0.23 8.12 9.19
N LEU A 85 -0.53 8.42 8.13
CA LEU A 85 -1.69 7.61 7.74
C LEU A 85 -1.33 6.21 7.27
N GLY A 86 -0.23 6.08 6.52
CA GLY A 86 0.31 4.77 6.14
C GLY A 86 0.65 3.90 7.35
N SER A 87 1.01 4.52 8.50
CA SER A 87 1.45 3.78 9.70
C SER A 87 0.23 3.16 10.36
N ILE A 88 -0.84 3.94 10.43
CA ILE A 88 -2.14 3.52 10.94
C ILE A 88 -2.70 2.41 10.04
N TYR A 89 -2.63 2.59 8.72
CA TYR A 89 -3.02 1.55 7.77
C TYR A 89 -2.21 0.28 7.98
N GLY A 90 -0.87 0.35 8.03
CA GLY A 90 0.00 -0.83 8.19
C GLY A 90 -0.29 -1.57 9.48
N LEU A 91 -0.42 -0.86 10.61
CA LEU A 91 -0.76 -1.44 11.90
C LEU A 91 -2.15 -2.11 11.91
N LEU A 92 -3.15 -1.45 11.34
CA LEU A 92 -4.50 -2.01 11.23
C LEU A 92 -4.50 -3.24 10.33
N LEU A 93 -3.87 -3.15 9.17
CA LEU A 93 -3.84 -4.20 8.17
C LEU A 93 -3.14 -5.44 8.70
N GLU A 94 -1.88 -5.31 9.12
CA GLU A 94 -1.02 -6.40 9.58
C GLU A 94 -1.47 -6.98 10.94
N GLY A 95 -2.04 -6.12 11.79
CA GLY A 95 -2.58 -6.51 13.08
C GLY A 95 -3.93 -7.20 13.01
N ILE A 96 -4.86 -6.70 12.20
CA ILE A 96 -6.22 -7.27 12.13
C ILE A 96 -6.26 -8.50 11.21
N PHE A 97 -5.54 -8.47 10.08
CA PHE A 97 -5.77 -9.45 9.01
C PHE A 97 -4.75 -10.61 8.97
N PRO A 98 -3.47 -10.44 8.60
CA PRO A 98 -2.53 -11.56 8.51
C PRO A 98 -1.99 -11.97 9.90
N GLY A 99 -2.12 -11.12 10.93
CA GLY A 99 -1.71 -11.41 12.30
C GLY A 99 -0.20 -11.57 12.48
N THR A 100 0.57 -11.10 11.51
CA THR A 100 2.03 -11.23 11.42
C THR A 100 2.73 -10.66 12.64
N ILE A 101 2.14 -9.61 13.21
CA ILE A 101 2.68 -8.92 14.38
C ILE A 101 2.66 -9.79 15.64
N PHE A 102 1.71 -10.74 15.71
CA PHE A 102 1.50 -11.61 16.87
C PHE A 102 2.28 -12.93 16.77
N PHE A 103 3.11 -13.12 15.74
CA PHE A 103 3.90 -14.34 15.64
C PHE A 103 4.92 -14.43 16.79
N PRO A 104 5.05 -15.60 17.44
CA PRO A 104 5.97 -15.79 18.56
C PRO A 104 7.45 -15.94 18.12
N ALA A 105 7.81 -15.47 16.93
CA ALA A 105 9.11 -15.68 16.30
C ALA A 105 9.78 -14.35 15.86
N GLY A 106 9.82 -13.37 16.76
CA GLY A 106 10.52 -12.09 16.55
C GLY A 106 11.83 -12.00 17.33
N LEU A 107 12.65 -11.01 17.01
CA LEU A 107 13.86 -10.64 17.76
C LEU A 107 13.57 -9.41 18.65
N GLY A 108 14.41 -9.22 19.67
CA GLY A 108 14.32 -8.08 20.59
C GLY A 108 13.37 -8.32 21.77
N PHE A 109 12.89 -7.25 22.40
CA PHE A 109 12.05 -7.37 23.60
C PHE A 109 10.62 -7.76 23.25
N ASN A 110 10.02 -8.65 24.04
CA ASN A 110 8.60 -8.96 23.96
C ASN A 110 7.84 -7.98 24.87
N PHE A 111 7.07 -7.08 24.26
CA PHE A 111 6.26 -6.10 24.97
C PHE A 111 4.78 -6.47 24.81
N PHE A 112 4.12 -6.84 25.91
CA PHE A 112 2.72 -7.29 25.94
C PHE A 112 2.37 -8.41 24.93
N GLY A 113 3.31 -9.31 24.61
CA GLY A 113 3.08 -10.40 23.65
C GLY A 113 3.46 -10.07 22.21
N ILE A 114 3.99 -8.88 21.93
CA ILE A 114 4.50 -8.48 20.62
C ILE A 114 6.01 -8.26 20.68
N TRP A 115 6.75 -8.95 19.83
CA TRP A 115 8.20 -8.74 19.69
C TRP A 115 8.49 -7.41 19.00
N THR A 116 9.48 -6.67 19.49
CA THR A 116 9.84 -5.35 18.92
C THR A 116 10.10 -5.39 17.41
N THR A 117 10.74 -6.44 16.87
CA THR A 117 10.91 -6.56 15.41
C THR A 117 9.61 -6.73 14.63
N ASN A 118 8.59 -7.31 15.26
CA ASN A 118 7.28 -7.49 14.66
C ASN A 118 6.52 -6.16 14.57
N LEU A 119 6.95 -5.13 15.31
CA LEU A 119 6.44 -3.76 15.22
C LEU A 119 7.24 -2.90 14.25
N LEU A 120 8.51 -3.24 13.97
CA LEU A 120 9.33 -2.48 13.04
C LEU A 120 8.72 -2.46 11.62
N PHE A 121 8.07 -3.53 11.19
CA PHE A 121 7.55 -3.67 9.82
C PHE A 121 6.16 -3.04 9.57
N PRO A 122 5.17 -3.16 10.49
CA PRO A 122 3.88 -2.49 10.36
C PRO A 122 3.87 -1.03 10.83
N ALA A 123 4.77 -0.65 11.77
CA ALA A 123 4.99 0.76 12.11
C ALA A 123 5.70 1.52 10.95
N LEU A 124 6.22 0.78 9.97
CA LEU A 124 6.71 1.29 8.70
C LEU A 124 5.57 1.50 7.71
N SER A 125 4.95 2.64 7.92
CA SER A 125 4.07 3.36 7.02
C SER A 125 4.42 3.41 5.55
N TRP A 126 5.71 3.31 5.21
CA TRP A 126 6.12 3.39 3.82
C TRP A 126 5.82 2.10 3.04
N HIS A 127 5.59 0.92 3.63
CA HIS A 127 5.30 -0.28 2.82
C HIS A 127 3.93 -0.12 2.15
N ALA A 128 2.88 0.11 2.93
CA ALA A 128 1.56 0.44 2.42
C ALA A 128 1.50 1.75 1.63
N LEU A 129 2.33 2.74 1.97
CA LEU A 129 2.43 3.97 1.20
C LEU A 129 3.19 3.79 -0.12
N ILE A 130 4.16 2.86 -0.23
CA ILE A 130 4.73 2.44 -1.51
C ILE A 130 3.63 1.75 -2.29
N ASP A 131 2.93 0.80 -1.69
CA ASP A 131 1.87 0.07 -2.40
C ASP A 131 0.81 1.03 -2.91
N PHE A 132 0.45 2.03 -2.10
CA PHE A 132 -0.52 3.04 -2.46
C PHE A 132 0.02 4.11 -3.42
N SER A 133 1.23 4.63 -3.22
CA SER A 133 1.83 5.68 -4.06
C SER A 133 2.32 5.11 -5.39
N PHE A 134 2.80 3.87 -5.39
CA PHE A 134 3.16 3.10 -6.57
C PHE A 134 1.90 2.63 -7.30
N ALA A 135 0.84 2.18 -6.60
CA ALA A 135 -0.47 1.97 -7.23
C ALA A 135 -1.01 3.26 -7.86
N LEU A 136 -0.91 4.40 -7.17
CA LEU A 136 -1.30 5.70 -7.71
C LEU A 136 -0.44 6.11 -8.89
N TRP A 137 0.86 5.82 -8.86
CA TRP A 137 1.77 6.05 -9.97
C TRP A 137 1.43 5.15 -11.17
N ILE A 138 1.22 3.85 -10.97
CA ILE A 138 0.76 2.91 -12.01
C ILE A 138 -0.55 3.42 -12.60
N PHE A 139 -1.51 3.79 -11.76
CA PHE A 139 -2.80 4.31 -12.18
C PHE A 139 -2.66 5.59 -13.00
N ARG A 140 -1.84 6.53 -12.54
CA ARG A 140 -1.49 7.77 -13.29
C ARG A 140 -0.79 7.46 -14.61
N VAL A 141 0.13 6.51 -14.63
CA VAL A 141 0.85 6.09 -15.84
C VAL A 141 -0.09 5.42 -16.83
N LEU A 142 -1.02 4.56 -16.37
CA LEU A 142 -2.04 3.92 -17.21
C LEU A 142 -3.00 4.96 -17.79
N LEU A 143 -3.53 5.85 -16.94
CA LEU A 143 -4.47 6.89 -17.33
C LEU A 143 -3.87 7.94 -18.27
N LYS A 144 -2.62 8.37 -18.03
CA LYS A 144 -1.91 9.35 -18.87
C LYS A 144 -1.28 8.72 -20.12
N GLY A 145 -1.57 7.44 -20.41
CA GLY A 145 -0.97 6.74 -21.56
C GLY A 145 0.55 6.57 -21.47
N GLY A 146 1.15 6.67 -20.28
CA GLY A 146 2.59 6.57 -20.07
C GLY A 146 3.19 5.20 -20.39
N LEU A 147 2.40 4.13 -20.29
CA LEU A 147 2.75 2.78 -20.78
C LEU A 147 2.38 2.56 -22.24
N ARG A 148 1.82 3.58 -22.92
CA ARG A 148 1.43 3.58 -24.33
C ARG A 148 0.78 2.26 -24.75
N LEU A 149 -0.20 1.81 -23.94
CA LEU A 149 -0.81 0.48 -24.11
C LEU A 149 -1.61 0.35 -25.40
N SER A 150 -1.87 1.44 -26.11
CA SER A 150 -2.44 1.47 -27.45
C SER A 150 -1.45 1.05 -28.54
N GLU A 151 -0.15 1.21 -28.32
CA GLU A 151 0.88 0.84 -29.28
C GLU A 151 1.12 -0.68 -29.27
N LYS A 152 1.57 -1.26 -30.40
CA LYS A 152 1.95 -2.70 -30.47
C LYS A 152 3.39 -2.97 -30.03
N GLY A 153 4.21 -1.92 -29.90
CA GLY A 153 5.65 -1.98 -29.65
C GLY A 153 6.06 -1.66 -28.21
N PHE A 154 7.33 -1.96 -27.91
CA PHE A 154 7.99 -1.62 -26.67
C PHE A 154 9.14 -0.65 -26.93
N SER A 155 9.18 0.46 -26.20
CA SER A 155 10.36 1.31 -26.15
C SER A 155 11.43 0.71 -25.23
N LEU A 156 12.70 1.03 -25.50
CA LEU A 156 13.82 0.63 -24.65
C LEU A 156 13.66 1.15 -23.21
N LYS A 157 13.06 2.34 -23.04
CA LYS A 157 12.79 2.92 -21.73
C LYS A 157 11.79 2.08 -20.94
N GLU A 158 10.67 1.66 -21.55
CA GLU A 158 9.69 0.76 -20.92
C GLU A 158 10.32 -0.58 -20.55
N ALA A 159 11.11 -1.18 -21.44
CA ALA A 159 11.80 -2.45 -21.16
C ALA A 159 12.78 -2.34 -19.98
N LYS A 160 13.53 -1.23 -19.85
CA LYS A 160 14.42 -0.97 -18.71
C LYS A 160 13.66 -0.87 -17.40
N TRP A 161 12.55 -0.12 -17.37
CA TRP A 161 11.73 0.02 -16.17
C TRP A 161 11.06 -1.30 -15.77
N LEU A 162 10.55 -2.06 -16.74
CA LEU A 162 10.02 -3.41 -16.48
C LEU A 162 11.11 -4.35 -15.98
N GLY A 163 12.30 -4.31 -16.56
CA GLY A 163 13.45 -5.11 -16.09
C GLY A 163 13.84 -4.78 -14.65
N LEU A 164 13.91 -3.49 -14.32
CA LEU A 164 14.19 -3.04 -12.95
C LEU A 164 13.09 -3.46 -11.97
N PHE A 165 11.82 -3.36 -12.38
CA PHE A 165 10.69 -3.82 -11.59
C PHE A 165 10.76 -5.34 -11.34
N CYS A 166 11.01 -6.14 -12.37
CA CYS A 166 11.17 -7.59 -12.24
C CYS A 166 12.39 -7.95 -11.37
N PHE A 167 13.48 -7.19 -11.44
CA PHE A 167 14.65 -7.40 -10.61
C PHE A 167 14.37 -7.08 -9.13
N TYR A 168 13.72 -5.95 -8.86
CA TYR A 168 13.25 -5.60 -7.52
C TYR A 168 12.34 -6.69 -6.96
N TRP A 169 11.37 -7.16 -7.76
CA TRP A 169 10.48 -8.27 -7.38
C TRP A 169 11.25 -9.57 -7.08
N PHE A 170 12.27 -9.88 -7.88
CA PHE A 170 13.14 -11.04 -7.66
C PHE A 170 13.99 -10.93 -6.39
N ILE A 171 14.46 -9.73 -6.01
CA ILE A 171 15.19 -9.54 -4.75
C ILE A 171 14.34 -9.96 -3.55
N TRP A 172 13.03 -9.65 -3.58
CA TRP A 172 12.11 -10.05 -2.52
C TRP A 172 11.95 -11.56 -2.38
N THR A 173 11.98 -12.32 -3.49
CA THR A 173 11.93 -13.80 -3.42
C THR A 173 13.20 -14.41 -2.84
N CYS A 174 14.31 -13.66 -2.82
CA CYS A 174 15.59 -14.06 -2.23
C CYS A 174 15.74 -13.62 -0.75
N ALA A 175 14.74 -12.94 -0.18
CA ALA A 175 14.82 -12.41 1.17
C ALA A 175 14.90 -13.52 2.24
N LYS A 176 15.75 -13.31 3.26
CA LYS A 176 16.04 -14.32 4.28
C LYS A 176 14.78 -14.81 5.02
N TRP A 177 13.82 -13.94 5.32
CA TRP A 177 12.60 -14.34 6.03
C TRP A 177 11.68 -15.24 5.18
N LEU A 178 11.67 -15.07 3.86
CA LEU A 178 10.88 -15.92 2.96
C LEU A 178 11.53 -17.30 2.84
N THR A 179 12.86 -17.34 2.69
CA THR A 179 13.62 -18.61 2.69
C THR A 179 13.55 -19.34 4.03
N ALA A 180 13.38 -18.62 5.15
CA ALA A 180 13.18 -19.22 6.48
C ALA A 180 11.80 -19.86 6.63
N ARG A 181 10.77 -19.30 5.99
CA ARG A 181 9.39 -19.84 6.01
C ARG A 181 9.16 -20.95 4.98
N MET A 182 9.99 -21.01 3.94
CA MET A 182 9.95 -22.00 2.88
C MET A 182 11.37 -22.52 2.58
N PRO A 183 11.94 -23.37 3.46
CA PRO A 183 13.30 -23.87 3.33
C PRO A 183 13.50 -24.74 2.07
N GLY A 184 12.45 -25.40 1.59
CA GLY A 184 12.44 -26.11 0.30
C GLY A 184 12.23 -25.21 -0.93
N GLY A 185 12.17 -23.89 -0.74
CA GLY A 185 11.81 -22.93 -1.78
C GLY A 185 10.30 -22.84 -2.02
N ILE A 186 9.89 -21.84 -2.81
CA ILE A 186 8.48 -21.64 -3.20
C ILE A 186 8.10 -22.70 -4.25
N PRO A 187 7.00 -23.46 -4.10
CA PRO A 187 6.58 -24.43 -5.11
C PRO A 187 6.36 -23.80 -6.50
N PRO A 188 6.67 -24.48 -7.62
CA PRO A 188 6.56 -23.91 -8.97
C PRO A 188 5.18 -23.33 -9.31
N GLY A 189 4.09 -24.04 -8.96
CA GLY A 189 2.73 -23.54 -9.18
C GLY A 189 2.44 -22.24 -8.42
N LEU A 190 3.01 -22.10 -7.22
CA LEU A 190 2.92 -20.88 -6.44
C LEU A 190 3.82 -19.78 -7.01
N GLN A 191 4.98 -20.10 -7.57
CA GLN A 191 5.81 -19.13 -8.32
C GLN A 191 5.06 -18.59 -9.55
N PHE A 192 4.40 -19.45 -10.34
CA PHE A 192 3.60 -19.01 -11.48
C PHE A 192 2.42 -18.14 -11.06
N PHE A 193 1.71 -18.54 -10.00
CA PHE A 193 0.64 -17.73 -9.43
C PHE A 193 1.16 -16.36 -8.97
N ILE A 194 2.31 -16.32 -8.30
CA ILE A 194 2.97 -15.09 -7.85
C ILE A 194 3.34 -14.16 -9.01
N LEU A 195 3.69 -14.70 -10.18
CA LEU A 195 4.11 -13.89 -11.32
C LEU A 195 2.94 -13.46 -12.21
N LEU A 196 1.96 -14.35 -12.40
CA LEU A 196 0.86 -14.13 -13.33
C LEU A 196 -0.32 -13.40 -12.72
N TYR A 197 -0.60 -13.58 -11.43
CA TYR A 197 -1.68 -12.86 -10.77
C TYR A 197 -1.48 -11.33 -10.82
N PRO A 198 -0.28 -10.78 -10.56
CA PRO A 198 0.05 -9.38 -10.83
C PRO A 198 -0.28 -8.90 -12.24
N ALA A 199 0.15 -9.68 -13.24
CA ALA A 199 -0.08 -9.36 -14.64
C ALA A 199 -1.59 -9.32 -14.92
N ALA A 200 -2.32 -10.35 -14.51
CA ALA A 200 -3.77 -10.47 -14.68
C ALA A 200 -4.53 -9.30 -14.04
N VAL A 201 -4.14 -8.90 -12.82
CA VAL A 201 -4.70 -7.72 -12.16
C VAL A 201 -4.39 -6.46 -12.97
N ILE A 202 -3.13 -6.18 -13.32
CA ILE A 202 -2.76 -5.01 -14.13
C ILE A 202 -3.50 -4.98 -15.48
N GLY A 203 -3.67 -6.13 -16.13
CA GLY A 203 -4.44 -6.26 -17.36
C GLY A 203 -5.91 -5.94 -17.15
N LEU A 204 -6.53 -6.47 -16.10
CA LEU A 204 -7.91 -6.15 -15.72
C LEU A 204 -8.08 -4.66 -15.42
N LEU A 205 -7.15 -4.07 -14.65
CA LEU A 205 -7.15 -2.65 -14.31
C LEU A 205 -7.03 -1.80 -15.58
N ALA A 206 -6.08 -2.12 -16.47
CA ALA A 206 -5.91 -1.41 -17.73
C ALA A 206 -7.15 -1.51 -18.62
N MET A 207 -7.77 -2.70 -18.74
CA MET A 207 -9.00 -2.88 -19.51
C MET A 207 -10.18 -2.06 -18.95
N ILE A 208 -10.32 -2.01 -17.62
CA ILE A 208 -11.39 -1.25 -16.97
C ILE A 208 -11.12 0.25 -17.17
N VAL A 209 -9.91 0.72 -16.87
CA VAL A 209 -9.50 2.13 -16.96
C VAL A 209 -9.68 2.69 -18.38
N LEU A 210 -9.22 1.96 -19.40
CA LEU A 210 -9.26 2.43 -20.78
C LEU A 210 -10.67 2.44 -21.38
N LYS A 211 -11.64 1.77 -20.74
CA LYS A 211 -13.06 1.87 -21.09
C LYS A 211 -13.81 2.99 -20.35
N MET A 212 -13.14 3.69 -19.42
CA MET A 212 -13.76 4.81 -18.70
C MET A 212 -13.73 6.07 -19.56
N LYS A 213 -14.88 6.76 -19.68
CA LYS A 213 -14.98 8.05 -20.40
C LYS A 213 -14.31 9.20 -19.65
N SER A 214 -14.24 9.11 -18.34
CA SER A 214 -13.47 9.98 -17.45
C SER A 214 -13.39 9.33 -16.06
N ALA A 215 -12.39 9.72 -15.27
CA ALA A 215 -12.18 9.22 -13.92
C ALA A 215 -11.82 10.36 -12.97
N SER A 216 -12.55 10.45 -11.86
CA SER A 216 -12.22 11.32 -10.73
C SER A 216 -12.57 10.59 -9.44
N ALA A 217 -11.76 10.72 -8.39
CA ALA A 217 -12.21 10.30 -7.07
C ALA A 217 -13.41 11.17 -6.64
N PRO A 218 -14.39 10.66 -5.89
CA PRO A 218 -15.52 11.44 -5.44
C PRO A 218 -15.07 12.51 -4.42
N GLU A 219 -15.65 13.71 -4.46
CA GLU A 219 -15.42 14.78 -3.44
C GLU A 219 -15.78 14.34 -2.01
N LYS A 220 -16.70 13.39 -1.88
CA LYS A 220 -16.97 12.70 -0.63
C LYS A 220 -16.85 11.21 -0.89
N ILE A 221 -15.77 10.63 -0.39
CA ILE A 221 -15.51 9.20 -0.51
C ILE A 221 -16.55 8.48 0.35
N LEU A 222 -16.48 8.56 1.67
CA LEU A 222 -17.48 7.92 2.52
C LEU A 222 -18.66 8.85 2.83
N THR A 223 -19.86 8.39 2.54
CA THR A 223 -21.12 9.03 2.96
C THR A 223 -21.50 8.53 4.35
N TRP A 224 -22.50 9.15 4.99
CA TRP A 224 -23.03 8.65 6.25
C TRP A 224 -23.62 7.23 6.15
N ARG A 225 -24.03 6.79 4.95
CA ARG A 225 -24.54 5.44 4.69
C ARG A 225 -23.43 4.43 4.42
N SER A 226 -22.43 4.81 3.62
CA SER A 226 -21.34 3.91 3.24
C SER A 226 -20.22 3.83 4.28
N GLY A 227 -19.99 4.90 5.05
CA GLY A 227 -18.97 4.94 6.11
C GLY A 227 -19.09 3.81 7.12
N PRO A 228 -20.27 3.59 7.73
CA PRO A 228 -20.49 2.50 8.67
C PRO A 228 -20.28 1.11 8.06
N LEU A 229 -20.54 0.92 6.76
CA LEU A 229 -20.33 -0.38 6.11
C LEU A 229 -18.84 -0.72 6.02
N PHE A 230 -18.00 0.22 5.57
CA PHE A 230 -16.56 0.00 5.45
C PHE A 230 -15.88 -0.11 6.83
N TRP A 231 -16.23 0.76 7.77
CA TRP A 231 -15.72 0.67 9.15
C TRP A 231 -16.25 -0.57 9.89
N GLY A 232 -17.52 -0.94 9.67
CA GLY A 232 -18.12 -2.14 10.23
C GLY A 232 -17.47 -3.42 9.71
N PHE A 233 -17.11 -3.46 8.43
CA PHE A 233 -16.35 -4.57 7.85
C PHE A 233 -14.98 -4.71 8.51
N ILE A 234 -14.25 -3.61 8.67
CA ILE A 234 -12.96 -3.58 9.38
C ILE A 234 -13.11 -4.03 10.83
N LEU A 235 -14.11 -3.50 11.53
CA LEU A 235 -14.41 -3.81 12.93
C LEU A 235 -14.77 -5.28 13.11
N PHE A 236 -15.56 -5.86 12.19
CA PHE A 236 -15.90 -7.27 12.19
C PHE A 236 -14.63 -8.15 12.21
N PHE A 237 -13.66 -7.86 11.34
CA PHE A 237 -12.38 -8.58 11.36
C PHE A 237 -11.57 -8.32 12.62
N ALA A 238 -11.58 -7.09 13.15
CA ALA A 238 -10.89 -6.77 14.39
C ALA A 238 -11.46 -7.57 15.58
N VAL A 239 -12.79 -7.73 15.64
CA VAL A 239 -13.48 -8.52 16.64
C VAL A 239 -13.16 -10.01 16.49
N LEU A 240 -13.24 -10.55 15.27
CA LEU A 240 -12.82 -11.93 15.01
C LEU A 240 -11.36 -12.15 15.42
N LYS A 241 -10.49 -11.18 15.12
CA LYS A 241 -9.08 -11.25 15.47
C LYS A 241 -8.89 -11.31 16.98
N PHE A 242 -9.55 -10.43 17.73
CA PHE A 242 -9.54 -10.43 19.20
C PHE A 242 -9.88 -11.81 19.76
N PHE A 243 -10.99 -12.42 19.31
CA PHE A 243 -11.40 -13.75 19.79
C PHE A 243 -10.48 -14.89 19.34
N SER A 244 -9.72 -14.70 18.25
CA SER A 244 -8.76 -15.69 17.75
C SER A 244 -7.37 -15.61 18.40
N LEU A 245 -7.05 -14.52 19.10
CA LEU A 245 -5.74 -14.33 19.70
C LEU A 245 -5.67 -15.02 21.06
N PRO A 246 -4.59 -15.78 21.33
CA PRO A 246 -4.42 -16.42 22.64
C PRO A 246 -4.04 -15.41 23.75
N ASN A 247 -3.65 -14.18 23.37
CA ASN A 247 -3.18 -13.14 24.28
C ASN A 247 -3.83 -11.79 23.95
N ASN A 248 -4.88 -11.43 24.71
CA ASN A 248 -5.63 -10.18 24.55
C ASN A 248 -4.82 -8.89 24.84
N PRO A 249 -3.90 -8.86 25.84
CA PRO A 249 -2.99 -7.72 26.04
C PRO A 249 -2.26 -7.23 24.78
N ALA A 250 -1.81 -8.15 23.92
CA ALA A 250 -1.13 -7.81 22.67
C ALA A 250 -2.06 -7.01 21.72
N PHE A 251 -3.32 -7.42 21.65
CA PHE A 251 -4.32 -6.73 20.84
C PHE A 251 -4.64 -5.33 21.38
N PHE A 252 -4.78 -5.17 22.69
CA PHE A 252 -4.98 -3.85 23.30
C PHE A 252 -3.78 -2.93 23.11
N PHE A 253 -2.56 -3.46 23.21
CA PHE A 253 -1.35 -2.69 22.94
C PHE A 253 -1.28 -2.23 21.47
N LEU A 254 -1.68 -3.07 20.51
CA LEU A 254 -1.82 -2.66 19.11
C LEU A 254 -2.83 -1.51 18.96
N LEU A 255 -4.02 -1.62 19.57
CA LEU A 255 -5.04 -0.58 19.51
C LEU A 255 -4.54 0.75 20.11
N PHE A 256 -3.80 0.67 21.22
CA PHE A 256 -3.16 1.84 21.82
C PHE A 256 -2.15 2.48 20.86
N LEU A 257 -1.31 1.69 20.20
CA LEU A 257 -0.34 2.20 19.23
C LEU A 257 -1.03 2.89 18.05
N ILE A 258 -2.07 2.27 17.49
CA ILE A 258 -2.90 2.86 16.43
C ILE A 258 -3.50 4.19 16.88
N ALA A 259 -4.06 4.25 18.09
CA ALA A 259 -4.62 5.47 18.66
C ALA A 259 -3.55 6.55 18.82
N ALA A 260 -2.34 6.21 19.28
CA ALA A 260 -1.23 7.15 19.42
C ALA A 260 -0.81 7.75 18.06
N TYR A 261 -0.67 6.94 17.02
CA TYR A 261 -0.38 7.43 15.67
C TYR A 261 -1.52 8.29 15.11
N PHE A 262 -2.77 7.92 15.39
CA PHE A 262 -3.93 8.72 14.96
C PHE A 262 -3.99 10.08 15.66
N LEU A 263 -3.74 10.14 16.98
CA LEU A 263 -3.64 11.39 17.72
C LEU A 263 -2.48 12.27 17.21
N LEU A 264 -1.32 11.67 16.91
CA LEU A 264 -0.20 12.39 16.30
C LEU A 264 -0.57 12.93 14.92
N PHE A 265 -1.28 12.15 14.10
CA PHE A 265 -1.81 12.61 12.81
C PHE A 265 -2.77 13.80 12.97
N LEU A 266 -3.71 13.75 13.91
CA LEU A 266 -4.64 14.85 14.17
C LEU A 266 -3.88 16.11 14.62
N ALA A 267 -2.91 15.97 15.52
CA ALA A 267 -2.05 17.06 15.98
C ALA A 267 -1.25 17.66 14.80
N TYR A 268 -0.67 16.80 13.95
CA TYR A 268 0.05 17.22 12.76
C TYR A 268 -0.86 17.95 11.76
N ALA A 269 -2.05 17.43 11.48
CA ALA A 269 -3.01 18.04 10.57
C ALA A 269 -3.48 19.42 11.06
N LYS A 270 -3.66 19.59 12.38
CA LYS A 270 -4.09 20.85 12.99
C LYS A 270 -2.97 21.88 13.10
N TRP A 271 -1.77 21.46 13.50
CA TRP A 271 -0.69 22.37 13.91
C TRP A 271 0.57 22.27 13.06
N GLY A 272 0.90 21.10 12.52
CA GLY A 272 2.15 20.84 11.81
C GLY A 272 2.18 21.26 10.33
N ARG A 273 1.03 21.47 9.69
CA ARG A 273 0.95 21.60 8.21
C ARG A 273 1.28 22.95 7.58
N GLY A 274 1.41 24.04 8.34
CA GLY A 274 1.44 25.38 7.73
C GLY A 274 0.14 25.69 6.96
N SER A 275 0.15 26.72 6.09
CA SER A 275 -1.03 27.17 5.32
C SER A 275 -1.64 26.05 4.48
N VAL A 276 -2.96 25.87 4.59
CA VAL A 276 -3.71 24.77 3.99
C VAL A 276 -3.86 24.98 2.48
N PRO A 277 -3.39 24.07 1.62
CA PRO A 277 -3.70 24.11 0.20
C PRO A 277 -5.21 23.85 -0.02
N GLU A 278 -5.81 24.54 -0.99
CA GLU A 278 -7.26 24.47 -1.24
C GLU A 278 -7.74 23.09 -1.73
N ASN A 279 -6.87 22.32 -2.40
CA ASN A 279 -7.20 21.06 -3.09
C ASN A 279 -6.48 19.82 -2.51
N SER A 280 -7.05 18.62 -2.67
CA SER A 280 -6.43 17.32 -2.31
C SER A 280 -5.66 16.70 -3.48
N ILE A 281 -4.71 15.78 -3.25
CA ILE A 281 -3.96 15.07 -4.34
C ILE A 281 -4.92 14.32 -5.30
N TYR A 282 -6.13 13.99 -4.83
CA TYR A 282 -7.14 13.23 -5.58
C TYR A 282 -8.14 14.09 -6.37
N GLY A 283 -8.09 15.42 -6.24
CA GLY A 283 -8.97 16.35 -6.96
C GLY A 283 -8.58 16.60 -8.43
N GLU A 284 -7.57 15.88 -8.94
CA GLU A 284 -7.16 15.99 -10.35
C GLU A 284 -8.06 15.11 -11.22
N ALA A 285 -8.78 15.71 -12.17
CA ALA A 285 -9.45 14.96 -13.24
C ALA A 285 -8.38 14.28 -14.10
N PHE A 286 -8.52 12.98 -14.34
CA PHE A 286 -7.61 12.24 -15.20
C PHE A 286 -8.23 12.15 -16.59
N PRO A 287 -7.71 12.88 -17.60
CA PRO A 287 -8.15 12.67 -18.98
C PRO A 287 -7.75 11.25 -19.40
N VAL A 288 -8.73 10.45 -19.80
CA VAL A 288 -8.52 9.11 -20.34
C VAL A 288 -8.56 9.21 -21.85
N THR A 289 -7.42 9.03 -22.50
CA THR A 289 -7.34 8.91 -23.95
C THR A 289 -6.48 7.70 -24.27
N GLY A 290 -7.08 6.61 -24.74
CA GLY A 290 -6.30 5.51 -25.32
C GLY A 290 -7.07 4.22 -25.57
N ASP A 291 -6.70 3.53 -26.64
CA ASP A 291 -7.06 2.15 -26.94
C ASP A 291 -6.22 1.16 -26.12
N PHE A 292 -6.73 -0.07 -25.90
CA PHE A 292 -5.99 -1.17 -25.28
C PHE A 292 -5.49 -2.17 -26.32
N SER A 293 -4.17 -2.36 -26.42
CA SER A 293 -3.55 -3.40 -27.24
C SER A 293 -3.31 -4.66 -26.41
N ALA A 294 -4.18 -5.67 -26.59
CA ALA A 294 -3.99 -6.99 -26.00
C ALA A 294 -2.62 -7.60 -26.37
N VAL A 295 -2.11 -7.27 -27.56
CA VAL A 295 -0.78 -7.70 -28.04
C VAL A 295 0.34 -7.10 -27.18
N LYS A 296 0.29 -5.80 -26.87
CA LYS A 296 1.32 -5.19 -25.99
C LYS A 296 1.22 -5.71 -24.57
N TYR A 297 0.01 -5.90 -24.06
CA TYR A 297 -0.20 -6.53 -22.77
C TYR A 297 0.41 -7.94 -22.71
N LEU A 298 0.17 -8.79 -23.72
CA LEU A 298 0.77 -10.13 -23.79
C LEU A 298 2.30 -10.05 -23.81
N LYS A 299 2.90 -9.11 -24.56
CA LYS A 299 4.35 -8.89 -24.54
C LYS A 299 4.86 -8.47 -23.16
N ILE A 300 4.13 -7.63 -22.40
CA ILE A 300 4.47 -7.29 -21.01
C ILE A 300 4.49 -8.57 -20.15
N VAL A 301 3.47 -9.41 -20.25
CA VAL A 301 3.39 -10.66 -19.48
C VAL A 301 4.56 -11.59 -19.81
N LEU A 302 4.83 -11.80 -21.10
CA LEU A 302 5.95 -12.63 -21.56
C LEU A 302 7.29 -12.07 -21.10
N PHE A 303 7.47 -10.75 -21.12
CA PHE A 303 8.68 -10.11 -20.61
C PHE A 303 8.87 -10.36 -19.11
N ILE A 304 7.82 -10.24 -18.30
CA ILE A 304 7.87 -10.50 -16.86
C ILE A 304 8.30 -11.95 -16.59
N LEU A 305 7.68 -12.92 -17.28
CA LEU A 305 8.02 -14.33 -17.16
C LEU A 305 9.47 -14.60 -17.57
N PHE A 306 9.90 -14.04 -18.71
CA PHE A 306 11.26 -14.18 -19.21
C PHE A 306 12.29 -13.56 -18.25
N ALA A 307 12.07 -12.34 -17.79
CA ALA A 307 12.97 -11.65 -16.88
C ALA A 307 13.09 -12.40 -15.55
N TYR A 308 11.99 -12.91 -15.00
CA TYR A 308 12.03 -13.72 -13.79
C TYR A 308 12.80 -15.03 -13.98
N ALA A 309 12.57 -15.74 -15.09
CA ALA A 309 13.32 -16.95 -15.43
C ALA A 309 14.81 -16.66 -15.59
N LEU A 310 15.16 -15.55 -16.25
CA LEU A 310 16.54 -15.09 -16.41
C LEU A 310 17.19 -14.80 -15.05
N PHE A 311 16.55 -14.04 -14.16
CA PHE A 311 17.11 -13.76 -12.83
C PHE A 311 17.26 -15.03 -11.98
N LYS A 312 16.31 -15.96 -12.07
CA LYS A 312 16.42 -17.27 -11.41
C LYS A 312 17.60 -18.09 -11.94
N PHE A 313 17.82 -18.08 -13.25
CA PHE A 313 18.98 -18.71 -13.87
C PHE A 313 20.29 -18.04 -13.43
N LEU A 314 20.35 -16.70 -13.46
CA LEU A 314 21.52 -15.94 -13.01
C LEU A 314 21.82 -16.19 -11.52
N ALA A 315 20.81 -16.41 -10.69
CA ALA A 315 20.99 -16.75 -9.28
C ALA A 315 21.57 -18.14 -9.01
N LEU A 316 21.72 -18.99 -10.04
CA LEU A 316 22.57 -20.19 -9.94
C LEU A 316 24.05 -19.81 -9.81
N SER A 317 24.45 -18.62 -10.28
CA SER A 317 25.78 -18.09 -10.04
C SER A 317 25.92 -17.64 -8.57
N PRO A 318 26.95 -18.12 -7.84
CA PRO A 318 27.20 -17.71 -6.46
C PRO A 318 27.34 -16.19 -6.28
N ALA A 319 27.92 -15.50 -7.26
CA ALA A 319 28.12 -14.06 -7.22
C ALA A 319 26.79 -13.29 -7.28
N PHE A 320 25.93 -13.64 -8.24
CA PHE A 320 24.63 -13.00 -8.40
C PHE A 320 23.68 -13.33 -7.24
N PHE A 321 23.75 -14.54 -6.71
CA PHE A 321 23.00 -14.92 -5.52
C PHE A 321 23.42 -14.09 -4.29
N LYS A 322 24.73 -13.93 -4.05
CA LYS A 322 25.25 -13.08 -2.97
C LYS A 322 24.80 -11.62 -3.14
N LEU A 323 24.86 -11.09 -4.36
CA LEU A 323 24.40 -9.73 -4.67
C LEU A 323 22.91 -9.55 -4.36
N SER A 324 22.07 -10.48 -4.82
CA SER A 324 20.62 -10.43 -4.61
C SER A 324 20.28 -10.51 -3.11
N ARG A 325 20.99 -11.34 -2.34
CA ARG A 325 20.85 -11.40 -0.87
C ARG A 325 21.32 -10.12 -0.18
N LEU A 326 22.44 -9.55 -0.61
CA LEU A 326 22.94 -8.30 -0.06
C LEU A 326 21.92 -7.17 -0.30
N ALA A 327 21.36 -7.08 -1.52
CA ALA A 327 20.32 -6.12 -1.85
C ALA A 327 19.07 -6.31 -0.96
N ALA A 328 18.64 -7.55 -0.72
CA ALA A 328 17.52 -7.84 0.18
C ALA A 328 17.81 -7.42 1.63
N VAL A 329 19.05 -7.63 2.12
CA VAL A 329 19.47 -7.21 3.46
C VAL A 329 19.52 -5.69 3.57
N LEU A 330 20.08 -4.99 2.58
CA LEU A 330 20.14 -3.53 2.56
C LEU A 330 18.73 -2.92 2.52
N LEU A 331 17.82 -3.52 1.77
CA LEU A 331 16.42 -3.12 1.74
C LEU A 331 15.76 -3.29 3.11
N ALA A 332 15.97 -4.43 3.79
CA ALA A 332 15.45 -4.64 5.13
C ALA A 332 16.08 -3.70 6.18
N ALA A 333 17.37 -3.37 6.04
CA ALA A 333 18.07 -2.46 6.93
C ALA A 333 17.59 -1.00 6.75
N SER A 334 17.38 -0.55 5.52
CA SER A 334 16.85 0.80 5.25
C SER A 334 15.42 0.95 5.78
N MET A 335 14.62 -0.11 5.67
CA MET A 335 13.32 -0.22 6.33
C MET A 335 13.45 -0.02 7.85
N ALA A 336 14.26 -0.83 8.53
CA ALA A 336 14.42 -0.73 9.98
C ALA A 336 14.90 0.67 10.44
N LEU A 337 15.84 1.26 9.71
CA LEU A 337 16.34 2.61 9.99
C LEU A 337 15.25 3.67 9.86
N PHE A 338 14.45 3.61 8.79
CA PHE A 338 13.35 4.55 8.58
C PHE A 338 12.28 4.42 9.68
N ALA A 339 12.02 3.19 10.16
CA ALA A 339 11.03 2.90 11.21
C ALA A 339 11.38 3.60 12.51
N ALA A 340 12.66 3.57 12.85
CA ALA A 340 13.18 4.19 14.06
C ALA A 340 13.17 5.71 13.92
N VAL A 341 13.59 6.27 12.78
CA VAL A 341 13.83 7.72 12.62
C VAL A 341 12.53 8.50 12.38
N PHE A 342 11.57 7.96 11.63
CA PHE A 342 10.40 8.70 11.19
C PHE A 342 9.50 9.24 12.33
N PRO A 343 9.17 8.45 13.39
CA PRO A 343 8.34 8.95 14.49
C PRO A 343 8.92 10.21 15.14
N PHE A 344 10.24 10.25 15.36
CA PHE A 344 10.93 11.43 15.90
C PHE A 344 10.84 12.63 14.96
N LEU A 345 11.02 12.42 13.65
CA LEU A 345 10.86 13.47 12.65
C LEU A 345 9.43 14.02 12.61
N ALA A 346 8.42 13.15 12.73
CA ALA A 346 7.01 13.54 12.73
C ALA A 346 6.65 14.36 13.99
N VAL A 347 7.12 13.93 15.16
CA VAL A 347 6.96 14.68 16.42
C VAL A 347 7.66 16.03 16.32
N TYR A 348 8.91 16.07 15.88
CA TYR A 348 9.66 17.32 15.70
C TYR A 348 8.95 18.30 14.77
N ARG A 349 8.47 17.83 13.60
CA ARG A 349 7.71 18.66 12.66
C ARG A 349 6.41 19.19 13.27
N THR A 350 5.69 18.36 14.01
CA THR A 350 4.45 18.75 14.70
C THR A 350 4.71 19.83 15.74
N LEU A 351 5.73 19.65 16.59
CA LEU A 351 6.12 20.63 17.62
C LEU A 351 6.58 21.95 17.01
N ARG A 352 7.41 21.91 15.96
CA ARG A 352 7.86 23.11 15.25
C ARG A 352 6.69 23.91 14.67
N GLY A 353 5.71 23.22 14.06
CA GLY A 353 4.51 23.86 13.51
C GLY A 353 3.65 24.52 14.60
N PHE A 354 3.49 23.84 15.74
CA PHE A 354 2.79 24.37 16.90
C PHE A 354 3.46 25.66 17.45
N LEU A 355 4.78 25.62 17.68
CA LEU A 355 5.53 26.76 18.19
C LEU A 355 5.48 27.97 17.24
N SER A 356 5.58 27.74 15.93
CA SER A 356 5.48 28.80 14.92
C SER A 356 4.10 29.48 14.93
N LYS A 357 3.01 28.70 14.98
CA LYS A 357 1.64 29.27 15.08
C LYS A 357 1.44 30.10 16.34
N ARG A 358 1.96 29.62 17.47
CA ARG A 358 1.89 30.34 18.75
C ARG A 358 2.59 31.69 18.66
N GLN A 359 3.81 31.73 18.13
CA GLN A 359 4.55 32.98 17.92
C GLN A 359 3.81 33.99 17.02
N VAL A 360 3.10 33.51 15.98
CA VAL A 360 2.29 34.39 15.12
C VAL A 360 1.07 34.92 15.86
N MET A 361 0.40 34.09 16.67
CA MET A 361 -0.74 34.54 17.49
C MET A 361 -0.30 35.56 18.52
N ASP A 362 0.81 35.33 19.21
CA ASP A 362 1.34 36.22 20.24
C ASP A 362 1.69 37.60 19.64
N ARG A 363 2.34 37.65 18.46
CA ARG A 363 2.61 38.93 17.75
C ARG A 363 1.35 39.62 17.25
N GLY A 364 0.38 38.88 16.72
CA GLY A 364 -0.88 39.44 16.25
C GLY A 364 -1.77 40.00 17.39
N LEU A 365 -1.55 39.55 18.63
CA LEU A 365 -2.16 40.13 19.83
C LEU A 365 -1.46 41.42 20.26
N GLU A 366 -0.12 41.47 20.20
CA GLU A 366 0.65 42.68 20.48
C GLU A 366 0.32 43.82 19.48
N ASP A 367 0.17 43.50 18.20
CA ASP A 367 -0.17 44.48 17.15
C ASP A 367 -1.62 44.99 17.25
N ARG A 368 -2.51 44.30 17.97
CA ARG A 368 -3.89 44.75 18.25
C ARG A 368 -4.01 45.58 19.52
N GLN A 369 -2.98 45.56 20.36
CA GLN A 369 -2.92 46.34 21.60
C GLN A 369 -2.23 47.70 21.42
N LYS A 370 -1.53 47.89 20.30
CA LYS A 370 -1.05 49.18 19.82
C LYS A 370 -2.10 49.82 18.90
#